data_AF-A0A351KCY5-F1
#
_entry.id   AF-A0A351KCY5-F1
#
_cell.length_a   1.000
_cell.length_b   1.000
_cell.length_c   1.000
_cell.angle_alpha   90.00
_cell.angle_beta   90.00
_cell.angle_gamma   90.00
#
_symmetry.space_group_name_H-M   'P 1'
#
loop_
_entity.id
_entity.type
_entity.pdbx_description
1 polymer ?
#
loop_
_entity_poly.entity_id
_entity_poly.type
_entity_poly.pdbx_seq_one_letter_code
_entity_poly.pdbx_strand_id
1 'polypeptide(L)'
;LAKIHKYSKGFYPIEGSTINIQAADYVKRYNRYFLQLLESSNSAFRYKDKFSKTFLENFDYNIERAKESFLILSNVQFDKRFGDDVSKNSICHLDYVNKNLIITPENKICVIDFDRCAIDYPVHDISSFLKRLLKRKSTNWDFEICKAFIESYEKVRPLSYYEHLCLLSFLMFPQKYWKISRDYYKNINNCNKEAFITILKKTVEQDEKHMKFCINFKDYIYKKFGT
;
A
#
# COMPACT_ATOMS: atom_id res chain seq x y z
N LEU A 1 13.83 7.66 5.22
CA LEU A 1 12.36 7.82 5.42
C LEU A 1 11.98 8.28 6.82
N ALA A 2 12.13 7.47 7.89
CA ALA A 2 11.68 7.84 9.25
C ALA A 2 12.19 9.22 9.74
N LYS A 3 13.45 9.56 9.41
CA LYS A 3 14.04 10.88 9.70
C LYS A 3 13.27 12.02 9.02
N ILE A 4 12.84 11.86 7.76
CA ILE A 4 12.05 12.89 7.05
C ILE A 4 10.77 13.14 7.83
N HIS A 5 10.02 12.09 8.15
CA HIS A 5 8.76 12.22 8.87
C HIS A 5 8.99 12.87 10.25
N LYS A 6 9.94 12.36 11.04
CA LYS A 6 10.23 12.88 12.38
C LYS A 6 10.63 14.36 12.37
N TYR A 7 11.52 14.76 11.47
CA TYR A 7 12.05 16.13 11.44
C TYR A 7 11.17 17.13 10.69
N SER A 8 10.21 16.66 9.89
CA SER A 8 9.18 17.50 9.27
C SER A 8 7.91 17.62 10.11
N LYS A 9 7.89 17.05 11.33
CA LYS A 9 6.78 17.22 12.28
C LYS A 9 6.54 18.71 12.52
N GLY A 10 5.29 19.14 12.35
CA GLY A 10 4.92 20.53 12.56
C GLY A 10 5.35 21.44 11.41
N PHE A 11 5.60 20.87 10.22
CA PHE A 11 5.95 21.65 9.04
C PHE A 11 4.91 22.75 8.77
N TYR A 12 5.40 23.93 8.47
CA TYR A 12 4.61 25.06 7.99
C TYR A 12 5.30 25.63 6.73
N PRO A 13 4.53 25.97 5.69
CA PRO A 13 5.10 26.57 4.50
C PRO A 13 5.56 28.01 4.80
N ILE A 14 6.49 28.50 3.97
CA ILE A 14 6.88 29.93 3.98
C ILE A 14 5.65 30.79 3.65
N GLU A 15 5.59 31.99 4.20
CA GLU A 15 4.50 32.94 3.96
C GLU A 15 4.26 33.15 2.45
N GLY A 16 2.98 33.20 2.06
CA GLY A 16 2.56 33.28 0.66
C GLY A 16 2.51 31.94 -0.09
N SER A 17 3.02 30.85 0.49
CA SER A 17 2.95 29.51 -0.10
C SER A 17 1.74 28.72 0.39
N THR A 18 1.20 27.86 -0.48
CA THR A 18 0.10 26.95 -0.11
C THR A 18 0.62 25.70 0.58
N ILE A 19 -0.08 25.24 1.61
CA ILE A 19 0.17 23.92 2.20
C ILE A 19 -0.51 22.83 1.36
N ASN A 20 0.25 21.85 0.88
CA ASN A 20 -0.29 20.70 0.19
C ASN A 20 -0.68 19.63 1.21
N ILE A 21 -1.98 19.39 1.39
CA ILE A 21 -2.50 18.40 2.33
C ILE A 21 -3.27 17.35 1.53
N GLN A 22 -2.80 16.10 1.60
CA GLN A 22 -3.47 15.00 0.92
C GLN A 22 -4.61 14.42 1.75
N ALA A 23 -4.43 14.37 3.09
CA ALA A 23 -5.34 13.87 4.14
C ALA A 23 -6.42 12.91 3.62
N ALA A 24 -5.97 11.82 3.01
CA ALA A 24 -6.87 10.93 2.30
C ALA A 24 -7.77 10.17 3.29
N ASP A 25 -9.08 10.21 3.06
CA ASP A 25 -10.00 9.26 3.68
C ASP A 25 -9.74 7.86 3.10
N TYR A 26 -8.82 7.14 3.74
CA TYR A 26 -8.42 5.80 3.33
C TYR A 26 -9.58 4.81 3.46
N VAL A 27 -10.48 4.99 4.42
CA VAL A 27 -11.66 4.13 4.60
C VAL A 27 -12.54 4.23 3.36
N LYS A 28 -12.93 5.45 2.97
CA LYS A 28 -13.73 5.70 1.76
C LYS A 28 -13.02 5.26 0.49
N ARG A 29 -11.71 5.48 0.39
CA ARG A 29 -10.90 5.07 -0.77
C ARG A 29 -10.88 3.56 -0.94
N TYR A 30 -10.58 2.81 0.11
CA TYR A 30 -10.49 1.34 0.03
C TYR A 30 -11.87 0.68 -0.08
N ASN A 31 -12.92 1.27 0.50
CA ASN A 31 -14.30 0.85 0.23
C ASN A 31 -14.63 0.95 -1.28
N ARG A 32 -14.31 2.08 -1.91
CA ARG A 32 -14.50 2.25 -3.36
C ARG A 32 -13.75 1.20 -4.17
N TYR A 33 -12.51 0.88 -3.77
CA TYR A 33 -11.72 -0.14 -4.49
C TYR A 33 -12.33 -1.54 -4.32
N PHE A 34 -12.82 -1.88 -3.14
CA PHE A 34 -13.56 -3.11 -2.89
C PHE A 34 -14.81 -3.21 -3.77
N LEU A 35 -15.66 -2.17 -3.81
CA LEU A 35 -16.85 -2.15 -4.65
C LEU A 35 -16.53 -2.29 -6.15
N GLN A 36 -15.49 -1.63 -6.63
CA GLN A 36 -15.02 -1.76 -8.02
C GLN A 36 -14.52 -3.17 -8.35
N LEU A 37 -14.05 -3.93 -7.35
CA LEU A 37 -13.67 -5.32 -7.55
C LEU A 37 -14.90 -6.20 -7.75
N LEU A 38 -16.00 -5.93 -7.02
CA LEU A 38 -17.30 -6.58 -7.25
C LEU A 38 -17.85 -6.24 -8.65
N GLU A 39 -17.77 -4.98 -9.07
CA GLU A 39 -18.14 -4.56 -10.43
C GLU A 39 -17.32 -5.28 -11.51
N SER A 40 -16.02 -5.49 -11.26
CA SER A 40 -15.15 -6.25 -12.15
C SER A 40 -15.57 -7.73 -12.22
N SER A 41 -16.04 -8.31 -11.11
CA SER A 41 -16.60 -9.67 -11.08
C SER A 41 -17.88 -9.81 -11.92
N ASN A 42 -18.81 -8.86 -11.78
CA ASN A 42 -20.00 -8.81 -12.64
C ASN A 42 -19.63 -8.74 -14.13
N SER A 43 -18.61 -7.94 -14.46
CA SER A 43 -18.08 -7.85 -15.83
C SER A 43 -17.47 -9.18 -16.28
N ALA A 44 -16.71 -9.84 -15.42
CA ALA A 44 -16.09 -11.14 -15.71
C ALA A 44 -17.13 -12.22 -16.04
N PHE A 45 -18.22 -12.31 -15.26
CA PHE A 45 -19.32 -13.22 -15.52
C PHE A 45 -20.07 -12.91 -16.82
N ARG A 46 -20.09 -11.65 -17.25
CA ARG A 46 -20.68 -11.23 -18.53
C ARG A 46 -19.80 -11.57 -19.74
N TYR A 47 -18.50 -11.24 -19.69
CA TYR A 47 -17.61 -11.38 -20.84
C TYR A 47 -17.07 -12.81 -21.05
N LYS A 48 -16.76 -13.54 -19.97
CA LYS A 48 -16.32 -14.96 -20.00
C LYS A 48 -15.12 -15.28 -20.90
N ASP A 49 -14.34 -14.27 -21.28
CA ASP A 49 -13.12 -14.45 -22.08
C ASP A 49 -11.93 -14.92 -21.23
N LYS A 50 -10.77 -15.13 -21.87
CA LYS A 50 -9.57 -15.67 -21.22
C LYS A 50 -9.11 -14.85 -20.01
N PHE A 51 -9.20 -13.51 -20.09
CA PHE A 51 -8.94 -12.64 -18.93
C PHE A 51 -9.95 -12.91 -17.82
N SER A 52 -11.24 -12.91 -18.16
CA SER A 52 -12.32 -13.11 -17.19
C SER A 52 -12.29 -14.46 -16.51
N LYS A 53 -11.90 -15.53 -17.21
CA LYS A 53 -11.69 -16.86 -16.62
C LYS A 53 -10.56 -16.84 -15.58
N THR A 54 -9.38 -16.34 -15.96
CA THR A 54 -8.24 -16.21 -15.02
C THR A 54 -8.56 -15.27 -13.85
N PHE A 55 -9.35 -14.21 -14.08
CA PHE A 55 -9.84 -13.35 -13.02
C PHE A 55 -10.69 -14.15 -12.02
N LEU A 56 -11.74 -14.82 -12.51
CA LEU A 56 -12.69 -15.56 -11.66
C LEU A 56 -12.03 -16.70 -10.89
N GLU A 57 -11.09 -17.42 -11.50
CA GLU A 57 -10.29 -18.48 -10.85
C GLU A 57 -9.55 -18.00 -9.59
N ASN A 58 -9.21 -16.71 -9.51
CA ASN A 58 -8.46 -16.13 -8.40
C ASN A 58 -9.29 -15.10 -7.59
N PHE A 59 -10.59 -14.99 -7.88
CA PHE A 59 -11.43 -13.93 -7.33
C PHE A 59 -11.63 -14.08 -5.82
N ASP A 60 -11.94 -15.29 -5.34
CA ASP A 60 -12.28 -15.54 -3.93
C ASP A 60 -11.17 -15.08 -2.97
N TYR A 61 -9.92 -15.45 -3.27
CA TYR A 61 -8.79 -14.99 -2.48
C TYR A 61 -8.69 -13.46 -2.48
N ASN A 62 -8.72 -12.85 -3.67
CA ASN A 62 -8.52 -11.42 -3.82
C ASN A 62 -9.67 -10.59 -3.20
N ILE A 63 -10.92 -11.01 -3.35
CA ILE A 63 -12.06 -10.30 -2.76
C ILE A 63 -12.06 -10.37 -1.23
N GLU A 64 -11.67 -11.50 -0.65
CA GLU A 64 -11.54 -11.64 0.80
C GLU A 64 -10.40 -10.77 1.36
N ARG A 65 -9.25 -10.70 0.67
CA ARG A 65 -8.18 -9.76 1.05
C ARG A 65 -8.63 -8.29 0.96
N ALA A 66 -9.40 -7.94 -0.07
CA ALA A 66 -9.94 -6.60 -0.24
C ALA A 66 -10.94 -6.23 0.86
N LYS A 67 -11.86 -7.14 1.18
CA LYS A 67 -12.84 -7.00 2.26
C LYS A 67 -12.18 -6.85 3.61
N GLU A 68 -11.22 -7.72 3.92
CA GLU A 68 -10.50 -7.68 5.20
C GLU A 68 -9.70 -6.39 5.36
N SER A 69 -8.98 -5.95 4.32
CA SER A 69 -8.28 -4.67 4.31
C SER A 69 -9.21 -3.49 4.61
N PHE A 70 -10.37 -3.45 3.96
CA PHE A 70 -11.38 -2.42 4.22
C PHE A 70 -11.90 -2.48 5.66
N LEU A 71 -12.22 -3.68 6.16
CA LEU A 71 -12.76 -3.86 7.51
C LEU A 71 -11.75 -3.40 8.57
N ILE A 72 -10.47 -3.76 8.44
CA ILE A 72 -9.42 -3.31 9.37
C ILE A 72 -9.35 -1.78 9.34
N LEU A 73 -9.28 -1.15 8.16
CA LEU A 73 -9.23 0.31 8.04
C LEU A 73 -10.46 0.99 8.66
N SER A 74 -11.65 0.42 8.48
CA SER A 74 -12.89 0.98 9.04
C SER A 74 -12.91 0.97 10.58
N ASN A 75 -12.12 0.09 11.20
CA ASN A 75 -11.96 0.03 12.65
C ASN A 75 -10.81 0.93 13.17
N VAL A 76 -10.02 1.55 12.29
CA VAL A 76 -8.97 2.49 12.69
C VAL A 76 -9.59 3.86 12.99
N GLN A 77 -9.38 4.35 14.21
CA GLN A 77 -9.83 5.68 14.65
C GLN A 77 -8.79 6.74 14.30
N PHE A 78 -8.76 7.15 13.02
CA PHE A 78 -7.83 8.15 12.47
C PHE A 78 -7.86 9.50 13.22
N ASP A 79 -9.02 9.89 13.74
CA ASP A 79 -9.28 11.15 14.43
C ASP A 79 -8.84 11.15 15.90
N LYS A 80 -8.95 10.01 16.60
CA LYS A 80 -8.80 9.94 18.07
C LYS A 80 -7.53 9.28 18.55
N ARG A 81 -7.09 8.18 17.90
CA ARG A 81 -6.06 7.28 18.45
C ARG A 81 -4.96 6.92 17.45
N PHE A 82 -4.89 7.63 16.34
CA PHE A 82 -3.95 7.31 15.27
C PHE A 82 -2.58 7.94 15.48
N GLY A 83 -1.62 7.09 15.87
CA GLY A 83 -0.22 7.45 16.03
C GLY A 83 0.02 8.61 17.00
N ASP A 84 1.08 9.36 16.72
CA ASP A 84 1.55 10.52 17.46
C ASP A 84 1.38 11.81 16.63
N ASP A 85 1.96 12.92 17.06
CA ASP A 85 1.92 14.17 16.30
C ASP A 85 2.59 14.06 14.92
N VAL A 86 3.58 13.18 14.76
CA VAL A 86 4.23 12.94 13.47
C VAL A 86 3.22 12.33 12.50
N SER A 87 2.32 11.46 12.99
CA SER A 87 1.25 10.91 12.15
C SER A 87 0.31 11.98 11.60
N LYS A 88 0.13 13.08 12.34
CA LYS A 88 -0.92 14.07 12.04
C LYS A 88 -0.42 15.22 11.18
N ASN A 89 0.84 15.60 11.31
CA ASN A 89 1.36 16.78 10.62
C ASN A 89 2.85 16.64 10.28
N SER A 90 3.17 15.74 9.35
CA SER A 90 4.53 15.59 8.81
C SER A 90 4.51 15.48 7.30
N ILE A 91 5.61 15.86 6.67
CA ILE A 91 5.78 15.71 5.24
C ILE A 91 5.98 14.23 4.91
N CYS A 92 5.11 13.69 4.06
CA CYS A 92 5.37 12.50 3.28
C CYS A 92 5.98 12.91 1.93
N HIS A 93 6.95 12.13 1.46
CA HIS A 93 7.61 12.34 0.18
C HIS A 93 6.70 11.95 -1.00
N LEU A 94 5.90 10.90 -0.87
CA LEU A 94 4.95 10.36 -1.86
C LEU A 94 5.56 9.86 -3.18
N ASP A 95 6.88 9.94 -3.35
CA ASP A 95 7.66 9.33 -4.44
C ASP A 95 9.00 8.75 -3.95
N TYR A 96 8.97 8.05 -2.81
CA TYR A 96 10.16 7.44 -2.21
C TYR A 96 10.65 6.19 -2.96
N VAL A 97 11.16 6.36 -4.18
CA VAL A 97 11.63 5.30 -5.12
C VAL A 97 13.15 5.27 -5.27
N ASN A 98 13.70 4.15 -5.75
CA ASN A 98 15.13 3.99 -6.01
C ASN A 98 15.80 5.16 -6.75
N LYS A 99 15.17 5.72 -7.81
CA LYS A 99 15.73 6.86 -8.56
C LYS A 99 15.89 8.14 -7.72
N ASN A 100 15.13 8.24 -6.62
CA ASN A 100 15.10 9.40 -5.73
C ASN A 100 15.91 9.14 -4.43
N LEU A 101 16.65 8.02 -4.37
CA LEU A 101 17.49 7.63 -3.25
C LEU A 101 18.94 7.51 -3.71
N ILE A 102 19.78 8.44 -3.29
CA ILE A 102 21.22 8.43 -3.57
C ILE A 102 21.92 7.81 -2.36
N ILE A 103 22.72 6.77 -2.61
CA ILE A 103 23.60 6.17 -1.61
C ILE A 103 24.99 6.79 -1.79
N THR A 104 25.48 7.51 -0.79
CA THR A 104 26.82 8.11 -0.82
C THR A 104 27.91 7.05 -0.60
N PRO A 105 29.19 7.34 -0.93
CA PRO A 105 30.30 6.43 -0.64
C PRO A 105 30.41 6.05 0.84
N GLU A 106 29.97 6.90 1.76
CA GLU A 106 29.92 6.67 3.21
C GLU A 106 28.67 5.89 3.64
N ASN A 107 27.94 5.28 2.69
CA ASN A 107 26.72 4.51 2.90
C ASN A 107 25.59 5.32 3.57
N LYS A 108 25.53 6.64 3.31
CA LYS A 108 24.42 7.51 3.74
C LYS A 108 23.37 7.58 2.64
N ILE A 109 22.10 7.69 3.04
CA ILE A 109 20.99 7.86 2.10
C ILE A 109 20.61 9.33 2.03
N CYS A 110 20.78 9.92 0.86
CA CYS A 110 20.26 11.23 0.48
C CYS A 110 18.97 11.05 -0.33
N VAL A 111 17.97 11.87 -0.04
CA VAL A 111 16.65 11.80 -0.66
C VAL A 111 16.44 13.08 -1.47
N ILE A 112 16.00 12.94 -2.71
CA ILE A 112 15.83 14.03 -3.69
C ILE A 112 14.40 14.01 -4.27
N ASP A 113 14.02 15.02 -5.06
CA ASP A 113 12.75 15.07 -5.81
C ASP A 113 11.50 15.14 -4.88
N PHE A 114 11.38 16.26 -4.14
CA PHE A 114 10.27 16.52 -3.21
C PHE A 114 9.04 17.17 -3.87
N ASP A 115 8.96 17.21 -5.20
CA ASP A 115 7.89 17.89 -5.94
C ASP A 115 6.49 17.34 -5.65
N ARG A 116 6.41 16.08 -5.19
CA ARG A 116 5.16 15.40 -4.81
C ARG A 116 4.87 15.42 -3.32
N CYS A 117 5.71 16.07 -2.52
CA CYS A 117 5.57 16.01 -1.08
C CYS A 117 4.29 16.71 -0.61
N ALA A 118 3.70 16.17 0.45
CA ALA A 118 2.48 16.69 1.04
C ALA A 118 2.39 16.28 2.51
N ILE A 119 1.57 16.99 3.28
CA ILE A 119 1.12 16.50 4.58
C ILE A 119 0.16 15.34 4.35
N ASP A 120 0.57 14.17 4.83
CA ASP A 120 -0.17 12.91 4.79
C ASP A 120 0.34 12.01 5.93
N TYR A 121 -0.32 10.88 6.13
CA TYR A 121 0.07 9.92 7.14
C TYR A 121 1.35 9.16 6.71
N PRO A 122 2.40 9.11 7.56
CA PRO A 122 3.66 8.39 7.30
C PRO A 122 3.52 6.94 6.78
N VAL A 123 2.46 6.24 7.20
CA VAL A 123 2.13 4.89 6.75
C VAL A 123 1.90 4.79 5.23
N HIS A 124 1.54 5.89 4.57
CA HIS A 124 1.37 5.93 3.12
C HIS A 124 2.71 5.78 2.40
N ASP A 125 3.74 6.52 2.82
CA ASP A 125 5.09 6.39 2.26
C ASP A 125 5.68 5.01 2.53
N ILE A 126 5.56 4.53 3.78
CA ILE A 126 6.05 3.21 4.18
C ILE A 126 5.40 2.11 3.34
N SER A 127 4.07 2.09 3.26
CA SER A 127 3.35 1.08 2.50
C SER A 127 3.62 1.17 0.99
N SER A 128 3.76 2.37 0.43
CA SER A 128 4.08 2.57 -0.98
C SER A 128 5.48 2.04 -1.32
N PHE A 129 6.46 2.26 -0.45
CA PHE A 129 7.79 1.67 -0.58
C PHE A 129 7.74 0.15 -0.46
N LEU A 130 7.15 -0.39 0.61
CA LEU A 130 7.06 -1.83 0.87
C LEU A 130 6.32 -2.58 -0.25
N LYS A 131 5.21 -2.03 -0.77
CA LYS A 131 4.49 -2.62 -1.91
C LYS A 131 5.39 -2.81 -3.13
N ARG A 132 6.25 -1.84 -3.42
CA ARG A 132 7.18 -1.90 -4.56
C ARG A 132 8.32 -2.86 -4.30
N LEU A 133 8.83 -2.89 -3.07
CA LEU A 133 9.88 -3.80 -2.67
C LEU A 133 9.39 -5.24 -2.74
N LEU A 134 8.36 -5.58 -1.96
CA LEU A 134 7.88 -6.95 -1.75
C LEU A 134 7.37 -7.64 -3.02
N LYS A 135 6.82 -6.89 -3.98
CA LYS A 135 6.33 -7.46 -5.25
C LYS A 135 7.44 -7.89 -6.22
N ARG A 136 8.70 -7.51 -5.98
CA ARG A 136 9.82 -7.96 -6.84
C ARG A 136 9.95 -9.47 -6.75
N LYS A 137 10.35 -10.12 -7.86
CA LYS A 137 10.55 -11.58 -7.87
C LYS A 137 11.59 -12.05 -6.83
N SER A 138 12.61 -11.24 -6.57
CA SER A 138 13.68 -11.57 -5.62
C SER A 138 13.25 -11.51 -4.16
N THR A 139 12.20 -10.75 -3.84
CA THR A 139 11.69 -10.61 -2.46
C THR A 139 10.35 -11.32 -2.27
N ASN A 140 9.52 -11.37 -3.30
CA ASN A 140 8.27 -12.11 -3.42
C ASN A 140 7.44 -12.26 -2.12
N TRP A 141 7.05 -11.13 -1.54
CA TRP A 141 6.29 -11.06 -0.29
C TRP A 141 6.95 -11.72 0.93
N ASP A 142 8.29 -11.73 0.98
CA ASP A 142 9.04 -12.15 2.14
C ASP A 142 8.75 -11.23 3.34
N PHE A 143 8.20 -11.83 4.39
CA PHE A 143 7.84 -11.14 5.61
C PHE A 143 9.07 -10.63 6.39
N GLU A 144 10.20 -11.33 6.38
CA GLU A 144 11.39 -10.90 7.13
C GLU A 144 11.97 -9.61 6.54
N ILE A 145 11.87 -9.41 5.22
CA ILE A 145 12.24 -8.14 4.58
C ILE A 145 11.32 -6.99 5.04
N CYS A 146 10.02 -7.24 5.12
CA CYS A 146 9.05 -6.26 5.61
C CYS A 146 9.33 -5.89 7.07
N LYS A 147 9.52 -6.91 7.92
CA LYS A 147 9.84 -6.76 9.34
C LYS A 147 11.13 -5.98 9.55
N ALA A 148 12.21 -6.33 8.85
CA ALA A 148 13.48 -5.61 8.93
C ALA A 148 13.34 -4.13 8.52
N PHE A 149 12.52 -3.84 7.51
CA PHE A 149 12.22 -2.45 7.14
C PHE A 149 11.48 -1.71 8.27
N ILE A 150 10.41 -2.30 8.81
CA ILE A 150 9.60 -1.71 9.89
C ILE A 150 10.48 -1.46 11.12
N GLU A 151 11.23 -2.46 11.57
CA GLU A 151 12.12 -2.34 12.74
C GLU A 151 13.19 -1.26 12.52
N SER A 152 13.75 -1.15 11.31
CA SER A 152 14.71 -0.10 10.97
C SER A 152 14.08 1.30 11.00
N TYR A 153 12.85 1.44 10.51
CA TYR A 153 12.08 2.69 10.61
C TYR A 153 11.84 3.06 12.08
N GLU A 154 11.45 2.08 12.90
CA GLU A 154 11.06 2.27 14.30
C GLU A 154 12.20 2.63 15.23
N LYS A 155 13.47 2.36 14.86
CA LYS A 155 14.66 2.88 15.56
C LYS A 155 14.66 4.41 15.67
N VAL A 156 13.96 5.11 14.78
CA VAL A 156 13.87 6.59 14.78
C VAL A 156 12.54 7.07 15.35
N ARG A 157 11.44 6.39 14.99
CA ARG A 157 10.07 6.69 15.44
C ARG A 157 9.26 5.39 15.53
N PRO A 158 8.87 4.94 16.73
CA PRO A 158 7.97 3.80 16.91
C PRO A 158 6.64 3.99 16.17
N LEU A 159 6.10 2.91 15.60
CA LEU A 159 4.77 2.92 15.01
C LEU A 159 3.75 2.41 16.03
N SER A 160 2.63 3.10 16.14
CA SER A 160 1.51 2.66 16.98
C SER A 160 0.85 1.38 16.45
N TYR A 161 0.02 0.73 17.27
CA TYR A 161 -0.80 -0.41 16.87
C TYR A 161 -1.65 -0.10 15.63
N TYR A 162 -2.35 1.04 15.62
CA TYR A 162 -3.19 1.45 14.50
C TYR A 162 -2.41 1.76 13.22
N GLU A 163 -1.17 2.26 13.32
CA GLU A 163 -0.29 2.42 12.16
C GLU A 163 0.13 1.07 11.58
N HIS A 164 0.43 0.08 12.43
CA HIS A 164 0.69 -1.29 11.97
C HIS A 164 -0.55 -1.90 11.28
N LEU A 165 -1.74 -1.71 11.84
CA LEU A 165 -2.99 -2.14 11.20
C LEU A 165 -3.20 -1.47 9.83
N CYS A 166 -2.87 -0.18 9.69
CA CYS A 166 -2.91 0.48 8.39
C CYS A 166 -1.89 -0.10 7.42
N LEU A 167 -0.65 -0.36 7.85
CA LEU A 167 0.36 -1.00 7.01
C LEU A 167 -0.10 -2.39 6.54
N LEU A 168 -0.61 -3.22 7.45
CA LEU A 168 -1.19 -4.52 7.14
C LEU A 168 -2.31 -4.37 6.12
N SER A 169 -3.28 -3.49 6.37
CA SER A 169 -4.43 -3.28 5.49
C SER A 169 -4.00 -2.84 4.10
N PHE A 170 -3.08 -1.87 4.01
CA PHE A 170 -2.61 -1.35 2.74
C PHE A 170 -1.86 -2.43 1.96
N LEU A 171 -0.99 -3.20 2.61
CA LEU A 171 -0.20 -4.26 1.96
C LEU A 171 -1.07 -5.46 1.57
N MET A 172 -2.05 -5.81 2.40
CA MET A 172 -3.00 -6.90 2.16
C MET A 172 -3.93 -6.63 0.98
N PHE A 173 -4.28 -5.36 0.72
CA PHE A 173 -5.20 -5.07 -0.38
C PHE A 173 -4.61 -5.49 -1.73
N PRO A 174 -5.36 -6.20 -2.59
CA PRO A 174 -4.88 -6.72 -3.88
C PRO A 174 -4.82 -5.62 -4.97
N GLN A 175 -4.04 -4.57 -4.72
CA GLN A 175 -4.04 -3.33 -5.51
C GLN A 175 -3.78 -3.55 -7.01
N LYS A 176 -2.88 -4.48 -7.36
CA LYS A 176 -2.52 -4.72 -8.76
C LYS A 176 -3.61 -5.49 -9.49
N TYR A 177 -4.18 -6.51 -8.83
CA TYR A 177 -5.30 -7.31 -9.33
C TYR A 177 -6.56 -6.45 -9.52
N TRP A 178 -6.90 -5.60 -8.53
CA TRP A 178 -7.97 -4.61 -8.69
C TRP A 178 -7.72 -3.66 -9.86
N LYS A 179 -6.53 -3.03 -9.90
CA LYS A 179 -6.24 -2.01 -10.91
C LYS A 179 -6.26 -2.58 -12.33
N ILE A 180 -5.61 -3.72 -12.55
CA ILE A 180 -5.55 -4.32 -13.88
C ILE A 180 -6.92 -4.77 -14.38
N SER A 181 -7.77 -5.29 -13.49
CA SER A 181 -9.13 -5.74 -13.83
C SER A 181 -10.06 -4.57 -14.15
N ARG A 182 -10.03 -3.52 -13.32
CA ARG A 182 -10.75 -2.28 -13.59
C ARG A 182 -10.34 -1.66 -14.93
N ASP A 183 -9.03 -1.54 -15.16
CA ASP A 183 -8.50 -0.95 -16.38
C ASP A 183 -8.80 -1.81 -17.61
N TYR A 184 -8.83 -3.14 -17.47
CA TYR A 184 -9.22 -4.09 -18.51
C TYR A 184 -10.67 -3.90 -18.93
N TYR A 185 -11.61 -4.04 -17.99
CA TYR A 185 -13.04 -3.97 -18.30
C TYR A 185 -13.47 -2.59 -18.78
N LYS A 186 -12.83 -1.52 -18.29
CA LYS A 186 -13.06 -0.15 -18.79
C LYS A 186 -12.65 0.02 -20.26
N ASN A 187 -11.63 -0.70 -20.72
CA ASN A 187 -11.03 -0.53 -22.05
C ASN A 187 -11.11 -1.78 -22.91
N ILE A 188 -12.03 -2.70 -22.61
CA ILE A 188 -12.01 -4.08 -23.16
C ILE A 188 -12.06 -4.13 -24.69
N ASN A 189 -12.68 -3.12 -25.32
CA ASN A 189 -12.81 -3.02 -26.78
C ASN A 189 -11.54 -2.48 -27.47
N ASN A 190 -10.65 -1.78 -26.75
CA ASN A 190 -9.52 -1.06 -27.31
C ASN A 190 -8.17 -1.51 -26.75
N CYS A 191 -8.15 -2.47 -25.82
CA CYS A 191 -6.95 -2.88 -25.11
C CYS A 191 -6.24 -4.06 -25.80
N ASN A 192 -4.92 -4.17 -25.59
CA ASN A 192 -4.17 -5.38 -25.91
C ASN A 192 -4.48 -6.48 -24.88
N LYS A 193 -5.45 -7.36 -25.21
CA LYS A 193 -5.94 -8.39 -24.30
C LYS A 193 -4.85 -9.32 -23.79
N GLU A 194 -3.93 -9.77 -24.66
CA GLU A 194 -2.85 -10.68 -24.26
C GLU A 194 -1.87 -10.02 -23.29
N ALA A 195 -1.58 -8.72 -23.44
CA ALA A 195 -0.79 -7.98 -22.46
C ALA A 195 -1.47 -7.94 -21.08
N PHE A 196 -2.78 -7.67 -21.03
CA PHE A 196 -3.54 -7.67 -19.78
C PHE A 196 -3.58 -9.06 -19.12
N ILE A 197 -3.80 -10.11 -19.90
CA ILE A 197 -3.76 -11.50 -19.42
C ILE A 197 -2.39 -11.85 -18.84
N THR A 198 -1.31 -11.45 -19.53
CA THR A 198 0.06 -11.68 -19.06
C THR A 198 0.34 -10.98 -17.74
N ILE A 199 -0.15 -9.75 -17.58
CA ILE A 199 0.00 -9.00 -16.32
C ILE A 199 -0.84 -9.63 -15.20
N LEU A 200 -2.07 -10.08 -15.49
CA LEU A 200 -2.93 -10.72 -14.51
C LEU A 200 -2.32 -12.02 -14.01
N LYS A 201 -1.87 -12.90 -14.92
CA LYS A 201 -1.20 -14.17 -14.57
C LYS A 201 -0.01 -13.96 -13.65
N LYS A 202 0.90 -13.04 -14.02
CA LYS A 202 2.05 -12.66 -13.18
C LYS A 202 1.64 -12.09 -11.81
N THR A 203 0.47 -11.46 -11.73
CA THR A 203 -0.03 -10.90 -10.47
C THR A 203 -0.49 -12.03 -9.54
N VAL A 204 -1.31 -12.96 -10.05
CA VAL A 204 -1.89 -14.06 -9.25
C VAL A 204 -0.88 -15.16 -8.93
N GLU A 205 0.21 -15.29 -9.69
CA GLU A 205 1.35 -16.16 -9.36
C GLU A 205 1.95 -15.88 -7.96
N GLN A 206 1.72 -14.69 -7.38
CA GLN A 206 2.23 -14.31 -6.07
C GLN A 206 1.22 -14.52 -4.93
N ASP A 207 -0.03 -14.93 -5.21
CA ASP A 207 -1.12 -14.93 -4.24
C ASP A 207 -0.85 -15.84 -3.03
N GLU A 208 -0.25 -17.02 -3.25
CA GLU A 208 0.11 -17.93 -2.17
C GLU A 208 1.15 -17.32 -1.20
N LYS A 209 2.17 -16.64 -1.76
CA LYS A 209 3.20 -15.96 -0.96
C LYS A 209 2.63 -14.76 -0.23
N HIS A 210 1.77 -13.99 -0.90
CA HIS A 210 1.06 -12.87 -0.29
C HIS A 210 0.12 -13.32 0.84
N MET A 211 -0.52 -14.50 0.73
CA MET A 211 -1.31 -15.09 1.80
C MET A 211 -0.45 -15.39 3.03
N LYS A 212 0.68 -16.08 2.85
CA LYS A 212 1.65 -16.37 3.93
C LYS A 212 2.17 -15.08 4.58
N PHE A 213 2.48 -14.07 3.77
CA PHE A 213 2.86 -12.74 4.25
C PHE A 213 1.80 -12.13 5.16
N CYS A 214 0.53 -12.15 4.76
CA CYS A 214 -0.56 -11.58 5.55
C CYS A 214 -0.71 -12.29 6.90
N ILE A 215 -0.58 -13.62 6.94
CA ILE A 215 -0.64 -14.41 8.18
C ILE A 215 0.52 -14.02 9.10
N ASN A 216 1.76 -14.06 8.60
CA ASN A 216 2.94 -13.71 9.39
C ASN A 216 2.89 -12.28 9.91
N PHE A 217 2.35 -11.33 9.13
CA PHE A 217 2.26 -9.95 9.57
C PHE A 217 1.18 -9.76 10.64
N LYS A 218 0.05 -10.48 10.59
CA LYS A 218 -0.91 -10.52 11.69
C LYS A 218 -0.28 -11.05 12.97
N ASP A 219 0.43 -12.18 12.88
CA ASP A 219 1.10 -12.80 14.03
C ASP A 219 2.15 -11.87 14.65
N TYR A 220 2.88 -11.11 13.82
CA TYR A 220 3.81 -10.10 14.28
C TYR A 220 3.12 -8.99 15.07
N ILE A 221 1.98 -8.48 14.58
CA ILE A 221 1.20 -7.46 15.29
C ILE A 221 0.66 -8.01 16.61
N TYR A 222 0.08 -9.22 16.60
CA TYR A 222 -0.39 -9.92 17.80
C TYR A 222 0.71 -10.01 18.87
N LYS A 223 1.88 -10.55 18.50
CA LYS A 223 3.03 -10.72 19.42
C LYS A 223 3.56 -9.39 19.95
N LYS A 224 3.55 -8.34 19.13
CA LYS A 224 4.10 -7.04 19.49
C LYS A 224 3.22 -6.25 20.45
N PHE A 225 1.91 -6.35 20.32
CA PHE A 225 0.95 -5.53 21.07
C PHE A 225 0.10 -6.31 22.08
N GLY A 226 0.21 -7.65 22.11
CA GLY A 226 -0.50 -8.50 23.07
C GLY A 226 -2.02 -8.50 22.89
N THR A 227 -2.50 -8.32 21.64
CA THR A 227 -3.92 -8.22 21.28
C THR A 227 -4.38 -9.42 20.49
#